data_AF-A0AAU2ITI4-F1
#
_entry.id   AF-A0AAU2ITI4-F1
#
_cell.length_a   1.000
_cell.length_b   1.000
_cell.length_c   1.000
_cell.angle_alpha   90.00
_cell.angle_beta   90.00
_cell.angle_gamma   90.00
#
_symmetry.space_group_name_H-M   'P 1'
#
loop_
_entity.id
_entity.type
_entity.pdbx_description
1 polymer ?
#
loop_
_entity_poly.entity_id
_entity_poly.type
_entity_poly.pdbx_seq_one_letter_code
_entity_poly.pdbx_strand_id
1 'polypeptide(L)'
;MGRRRQSRDLARAYYRLVRALRTGSTVADPYHPEPRYVTVTTLREEFNALVGGAERPQEGRASDSPTETSDSASSAATGQAGEADEAALTDPDAEREAELDRILVEEIEGLREAEERIEREAEQELRTVLEALGPNNLQKKVDKIDGARSADEVDGLREEARRQAGAQQAAAAERVAMNGGRSTVWNHMQRDRRAIGYIRLSRTGTPCGWCAMLISRGPVYRSQNSAEFADGDKYHDNCHCYAEPVFTREQYNGSATYELNRRYEELWPQVTRGLSGKAAVSAWRRFIRQEQAAAQEARRSSTNVQEA
;
A
#
# COMPACT_ATOMS: atom_id res chain seq x y z
N MET A 1 2.82 17.27 -5.89
CA MET A 1 3.45 15.99 -5.46
C MET A 1 2.66 14.84 -6.08
N GLY A 2 3.27 13.94 -6.85
CA GLY A 2 2.53 12.85 -7.53
C GLY A 2 2.01 11.77 -6.57
N ARG A 3 0.91 11.09 -6.92
CA ARG A 3 0.28 10.03 -6.10
C ARG A 3 1.25 8.90 -5.73
N ARG A 4 2.13 8.50 -6.65
CA ARG A 4 3.17 7.49 -6.39
C ARG A 4 4.14 7.93 -5.28
N ARG A 5 4.63 9.17 -5.35
CA ARG A 5 5.52 9.76 -4.33
C ARG A 5 4.84 9.84 -2.97
N GLN A 6 3.57 10.27 -2.92
CA GLN A 6 2.78 10.26 -1.68
C GLN A 6 2.68 8.84 -1.10
N SER A 7 2.38 7.84 -1.93
CA SER A 7 2.31 6.43 -1.49
C SER A 7 3.64 5.90 -0.98
N ARG A 8 4.75 6.30 -1.61
CA ARG A 8 6.12 5.93 -1.24
C ARG A 8 6.51 6.53 0.11
N ASP A 9 6.31 7.83 0.27
CA ASP A 9 6.69 8.56 1.49
C ASP A 9 5.86 8.07 2.69
N LEU A 10 4.55 7.83 2.50
CA LEU A 10 3.70 7.21 3.53
C LEU A 10 4.16 5.80 3.91
N ALA A 11 4.54 4.97 2.92
CA ALA A 11 5.04 3.63 3.16
C ALA A 11 6.38 3.60 3.90
N ARG A 12 7.26 4.58 3.66
CA ARG A 12 8.50 4.75 4.43
C ARG A 12 8.19 5.08 5.89
N ALA A 13 7.35 6.08 6.15
CA ALA A 13 6.95 6.44 7.51
C ALA A 13 6.28 5.26 8.24
N TYR A 14 5.41 4.53 7.53
CA TYR A 14 4.81 3.28 8.02
C TYR A 14 5.87 2.25 8.42
N TYR A 15 6.83 1.96 7.53
CA TYR A 15 7.87 0.97 7.79
C TYR A 15 8.71 1.35 9.00
N ARG A 16 9.10 2.64 9.10
CA ARG A 16 9.85 3.16 10.25
C ARG A 16 9.09 2.97 11.56
N LEU A 17 7.80 3.32 11.59
CA LEU A 17 6.95 3.16 12.77
C LEU A 17 6.71 1.68 13.14
N VAL A 18 6.35 0.84 12.18
CA VAL A 18 6.07 -0.58 12.44
C VAL A 18 7.33 -1.30 12.92
N ARG A 19 8.48 -1.03 12.31
CA ARG A 19 9.73 -1.64 12.74
C ARG A 19 10.07 -1.23 14.18
N ALA A 20 9.94 0.06 14.52
CA ALA A 20 10.10 0.54 15.89
C ALA A 20 9.23 -0.22 16.90
N LEU A 21 7.93 -0.35 16.62
CA LEU A 21 6.99 -1.06 17.49
C LEU A 21 7.27 -2.56 17.60
N ARG A 22 7.89 -3.16 16.58
CA ARG A 22 8.16 -4.61 16.53
C ARG A 22 9.52 -4.99 17.07
N THR A 23 10.52 -4.11 16.96
CA THR A 23 11.93 -4.45 17.24
C THR A 23 12.62 -3.52 18.23
N GLY A 24 11.95 -2.46 18.68
CA GLY A 24 12.55 -1.44 19.56
C GLY A 24 13.53 -0.50 18.83
N SER A 25 13.55 -0.53 17.51
CA SER A 25 14.50 0.23 16.68
C SER A 25 13.88 0.53 15.31
N THR A 26 14.31 1.61 14.67
CA THR A 26 13.78 2.05 13.38
C THR A 26 14.88 2.15 12.32
N VAL A 27 14.49 2.52 11.11
CA VAL A 27 15.39 2.74 9.98
C VAL A 27 15.51 4.23 9.70
N ALA A 28 16.69 4.66 9.28
CA ALA A 28 16.98 6.00 8.82
C ALA A 28 16.11 6.38 7.60
N ASP A 29 15.71 7.65 7.49
CA ASP A 29 15.25 8.13 6.19
C ASP A 29 16.46 8.18 5.24
N PRO A 30 16.42 7.50 4.07
CA PRO A 30 17.56 7.48 3.15
C PRO A 30 17.99 8.85 2.62
N TYR A 31 17.15 9.88 2.78
CA TYR A 31 17.45 11.26 2.41
C TYR A 31 17.78 12.15 3.60
N HIS A 32 17.41 11.74 4.82
CA HIS A 32 17.63 12.46 6.08
C HIS A 32 18.01 11.44 7.19
N PRO A 33 19.27 10.95 7.20
CA PRO A 33 19.66 9.85 8.07
C PRO A 33 19.85 10.23 9.56
N GLU A 34 19.92 11.53 9.84
CA GLU A 34 19.90 12.06 11.21
C GLU A 34 18.47 12.15 11.76
N PRO A 35 18.24 12.05 13.08
CA PRO A 35 19.20 11.81 14.17
C PRO A 35 19.46 10.31 14.46
N ARG A 36 20.46 10.01 15.29
CA ARG A 36 20.78 8.63 15.75
C ARG A 36 19.66 7.98 16.58
N TYR A 37 18.87 8.78 17.28
CA TYR A 37 17.75 8.33 18.10
C TYR A 37 16.50 9.15 17.81
N VAL A 38 15.35 8.50 17.78
CA VAL A 38 14.02 9.12 17.69
C VAL A 38 13.10 8.54 18.76
N THR A 39 11.87 9.03 18.89
CA THR A 39 10.85 8.45 19.79
C THR A 39 9.70 7.82 19.00
N VAL A 40 8.88 6.98 19.64
CA VAL A 40 7.63 6.48 19.03
C VAL A 40 6.72 7.66 18.65
N THR A 41 6.67 8.69 19.49
CA THR A 41 5.87 9.91 19.28
C THR A 41 6.27 10.59 17.98
N THR A 42 7.56 10.81 17.75
CA THR A 42 8.09 11.40 16.50
C THR A 42 7.67 10.57 15.29
N LEU A 43 7.87 9.25 15.32
CA LEU A 43 7.51 8.35 14.20
C LEU A 43 6.00 8.36 13.91
N ARG A 44 5.18 8.45 14.96
CA ARG A 44 3.72 8.55 14.83
C ARG A 44 3.30 9.88 14.22
N GLU A 45 3.92 10.98 14.62
CA GLU A 45 3.67 12.32 14.07
C GLU A 45 4.06 12.40 12.59
N GLU A 46 5.22 11.88 12.21
CA GLU A 46 5.65 11.77 10.80
C GLU A 46 4.63 10.99 9.97
N PHE A 47 4.17 9.83 10.46
CA PHE A 47 3.16 9.03 9.78
C PHE A 47 1.83 9.80 9.67
N ASN A 48 1.36 10.41 10.75
CA ASN A 48 0.09 11.15 10.77
C ASN A 48 0.11 12.37 9.85
N ALA A 49 1.22 13.09 9.76
CA ALA A 49 1.39 14.22 8.86
C ALA A 49 1.18 13.82 7.38
N LEU A 50 1.59 12.61 7.01
CA LEU A 50 1.44 12.08 5.66
C LEU A 50 0.04 11.49 5.40
N VAL A 51 -0.64 10.99 6.43
CA VAL A 51 -2.04 10.53 6.33
C VAL A 51 -2.99 11.72 6.18
N GLY A 52 -2.79 12.78 6.98
CA GLY A 52 -3.67 13.96 7.01
C GLY A 52 -3.66 14.82 5.73
N GLY A 53 -2.63 14.69 4.90
CA GLY A 53 -2.55 15.37 3.59
C GLY A 53 -3.29 14.66 2.45
N ALA A 54 -3.85 13.47 2.69
CA ALA A 54 -4.71 12.79 1.73
C ALA A 54 -6.14 13.30 1.91
N GLU A 55 -6.52 14.35 1.18
CA GLU A 55 -7.92 14.75 1.03
C GLU A 55 -8.78 13.50 0.82
N ARG A 56 -9.81 13.35 1.67
CA ARG A 56 -10.82 12.30 1.54
C ARG A 56 -11.31 12.30 0.09
N PRO A 57 -11.42 11.15 -0.59
CA PRO A 57 -12.02 11.10 -1.92
C PRO A 57 -13.35 11.85 -1.89
N GLN A 58 -13.52 12.83 -2.78
CA GLN A 58 -14.75 13.61 -2.90
C GLN A 58 -15.97 12.69 -2.98
N GLU A 59 -16.69 12.57 -1.87
CA GLU A 59 -18.06 12.09 -1.87
C GLU A 59 -18.94 13.23 -2.39
N GLY A 60 -19.57 12.99 -3.55
CA GLY A 60 -20.78 13.70 -3.99
C GLY A 60 -20.62 15.16 -4.41
N ARG A 61 -20.63 15.41 -5.73
CA ARG A 61 -21.08 16.69 -6.26
C ARG A 61 -22.58 16.86 -5.96
N ALA A 62 -22.94 17.88 -5.20
CA ALA A 62 -24.24 18.55 -5.28
C ALA A 62 -24.05 20.07 -5.05
N SER A 63 -24.24 20.81 -6.16
CA SER A 63 -24.65 22.21 -6.34
C SER A 63 -24.43 23.28 -5.25
N ASP A 64 -23.66 24.33 -5.63
CA ASP A 64 -23.90 25.79 -5.52
C ASP A 64 -24.84 26.31 -4.40
N SER A 65 -24.51 27.34 -3.61
CA SER A 65 -23.92 28.64 -3.96
C SER A 65 -23.49 29.42 -2.69
N PRO A 66 -22.79 30.58 -2.84
CA PRO A 66 -21.87 31.12 -1.83
C PRO A 66 -22.47 32.26 -0.99
N THR A 67 -21.83 32.58 0.13
CA THR A 67 -21.88 33.94 0.70
C THR A 67 -20.53 34.27 1.32
N GLU A 68 -19.91 35.30 0.74
CA GLU A 68 -18.73 36.01 1.21
C GLU A 68 -18.98 36.67 2.57
N THR A 69 -17.91 36.87 3.34
CA THR A 69 -17.53 38.13 4.02
C THR A 69 -16.33 37.80 4.93
N SER A 70 -15.14 38.29 4.59
CA SER A 70 -14.56 39.58 5.00
C SER A 70 -13.68 39.44 6.23
N ASP A 71 -12.41 39.78 6.00
CA ASP A 71 -11.30 40.03 6.92
C ASP A 71 -11.67 40.62 8.28
N SER A 72 -10.88 40.27 9.31
CA SER A 72 -10.06 41.26 10.01
C SER A 72 -9.07 40.59 10.97
N ALA A 73 -7.79 40.90 10.77
CA ALA A 73 -6.74 40.69 11.74
C ALA A 73 -6.96 41.58 12.98
N SER A 74 -6.51 41.12 14.15
CA SER A 74 -6.14 42.02 15.23
C SER A 74 -4.98 41.47 16.05
N SER A 75 -3.92 42.26 16.08
CA SER A 75 -2.73 42.17 16.91
C SER A 75 -2.97 42.74 18.30
N ALA A 76 -2.28 42.20 19.31
CA ALA A 76 -1.76 42.82 20.55
C ALA A 76 -1.81 41.74 21.66
N ALA A 77 -0.91 41.64 22.64
CA ALA A 77 0.05 42.59 23.15
C ALA A 77 1.24 41.87 23.79
N THR A 78 2.36 42.58 23.76
CA THR A 78 3.61 42.35 24.46
C THR A 78 3.43 42.31 25.98
N GLY A 79 4.12 41.39 26.64
CA GLY A 79 4.33 41.39 28.09
C GLY A 79 5.65 40.71 28.42
N GLN A 80 6.71 41.52 28.63
CA GLN A 80 7.97 41.08 29.23
C GLN A 80 7.78 40.94 30.75
N ALA A 81 8.29 39.85 31.33
CA ALA A 81 8.71 39.83 32.73
C ALA A 81 9.77 38.73 32.95
N GLY A 82 10.91 39.13 33.51
CA GLY A 82 11.71 38.30 34.40
C GLY A 82 12.81 37.45 33.76
N GLU A 83 14.01 38.01 33.67
CA GLU A 83 15.24 37.22 33.82
C GLU A 83 15.20 36.53 35.19
N ALA A 84 15.02 35.21 35.18
CA ALA A 84 15.36 34.34 36.29
C ALA A 84 16.37 33.32 35.76
N ASP A 85 17.59 33.46 36.25
CA ASP A 85 18.69 32.52 36.15
C ASP A 85 18.26 31.22 36.87
N GLU A 86 17.55 30.35 36.16
CA GLU A 86 17.20 29.01 36.62
C GLU A 86 18.23 28.06 36.02
N ALA A 87 19.32 27.84 36.78
CA ALA A 87 20.20 26.72 36.55
C ALA A 87 19.33 25.46 36.50
N ALA A 88 19.16 24.92 35.29
CA ALA A 88 18.39 23.72 35.03
C ALA A 88 18.91 22.59 35.90
N LEU A 89 18.24 22.35 37.03
CA LEU A 89 18.30 21.08 37.72
C LEU A 89 17.65 20.09 36.77
N THR A 90 18.47 19.35 36.02
CA THR A 90 17.98 18.24 35.22
C THR A 90 17.32 17.26 36.17
N ASP A 91 15.99 17.11 36.03
CA ASP A 91 15.24 16.10 36.76
C ASP A 91 15.77 14.72 36.33
N PRO A 92 16.45 13.98 37.23
CA PRO A 92 17.05 12.70 36.88
C PRO A 92 15.99 11.66 36.49
N ASP A 93 14.73 11.83 36.91
CA ASP A 93 13.63 10.96 36.45
C ASP A 93 13.20 11.33 35.02
N ALA A 94 13.20 12.63 34.65
CA ALA A 94 12.94 13.07 33.28
C ALA A 94 14.05 12.66 32.30
N GLU A 95 15.32 12.70 32.71
CA GLU A 95 16.42 12.17 31.89
C GLU A 95 16.31 10.66 31.68
N ARG A 96 15.86 9.92 32.71
CA ARG A 96 15.68 8.47 32.66
C ARG A 96 14.48 8.07 31.82
N GLU A 97 13.36 8.80 31.91
CA GLU A 97 12.21 8.63 31.01
C GLU A 97 12.58 8.95 29.56
N ALA A 98 13.33 10.04 29.33
CA ALA A 98 13.81 10.42 28.00
C ALA A 98 14.82 9.41 27.41
N GLU A 99 15.50 8.62 28.25
CA GLU A 99 16.36 7.51 27.80
C GLU A 99 15.56 6.24 27.45
N LEU A 100 14.49 5.95 28.20
CA LEU A 100 13.60 4.80 27.95
C LEU A 100 12.83 4.93 26.62
N ASP A 101 12.54 6.15 26.18
CA ASP A 101 11.82 6.42 24.93
C ASP A 101 12.72 6.49 23.68
N ARG A 102 14.04 6.25 23.82
CA ARG A 102 14.98 6.30 22.69
C ARG A 102 14.89 5.06 21.82
N ILE A 103 14.52 5.28 20.58
CA ILE A 103 14.54 4.29 19.50
C ILE A 103 15.78 4.51 18.66
N LEU A 104 16.64 3.50 18.61
CA LEU A 104 17.82 3.53 17.75
C LEU A 104 17.41 3.61 16.27
N VAL A 105 17.96 4.58 15.54
CA VAL A 105 17.86 4.69 14.08
C VAL A 105 19.02 3.95 13.45
N GLU A 106 18.70 2.99 12.57
CA GLU A 106 19.70 2.21 11.84
C GLU A 106 19.68 2.52 10.36
N GLU A 107 20.88 2.59 9.78
CA GLU A 107 21.03 2.70 8.35
C GLU A 107 20.90 1.34 7.67
N ILE A 108 20.23 1.33 6.51
CA ILE A 108 20.19 0.20 5.61
C ILE A 108 21.04 0.55 4.39
N GLU A 109 22.11 -0.21 4.18
CA GLU A 109 23.02 -0.03 3.05
C GLU A 109 22.30 -0.11 1.70
N GLY A 110 22.62 0.81 0.79
CA GLY A 110 22.11 0.82 -0.58
C GLY A 110 20.60 1.13 -0.71
N LEU A 111 19.94 1.56 0.36
CA LEU A 111 18.49 1.80 0.37
C LEU A 111 18.10 2.95 -0.58
N ARG A 112 18.86 4.04 -0.54
CA ARG A 112 18.65 5.24 -1.36
C ARG A 112 18.82 4.93 -2.85
N GLU A 113 19.95 4.33 -3.22
CA GLU A 113 20.29 3.99 -4.60
C GLU A 113 19.26 3.02 -5.20
N ALA A 114 18.79 2.06 -4.39
CA ALA A 114 17.74 1.14 -4.78
C ALA A 114 16.39 1.86 -4.99
N GLU A 115 16.02 2.78 -4.10
CA GLU A 115 14.79 3.56 -4.24
C GLU A 115 14.82 4.44 -5.50
N GLU A 116 15.93 5.16 -5.72
CA GLU A 116 16.10 6.00 -6.91
C GLU A 116 16.06 5.18 -8.20
N ARG A 117 16.63 3.97 -8.21
CA ARG A 117 16.50 3.03 -9.33
C ARG A 117 15.05 2.63 -9.57
N ILE A 118 14.34 2.23 -8.51
CA ILE A 118 12.91 1.83 -8.58
C ILE A 118 12.06 2.98 -9.15
N GLU A 119 12.31 4.22 -8.75
CA GLU A 119 11.55 5.37 -9.28
C GLU A 119 11.83 5.63 -10.76
N ARG A 120 13.09 5.53 -11.21
CA ARG A 120 13.42 5.64 -12.64
C ARG A 120 12.77 4.54 -13.48
N GLU A 121 12.83 3.30 -13.00
CA GLU A 121 12.22 2.15 -13.67
C GLU A 121 10.69 2.30 -13.75
N ALA A 122 10.05 2.77 -12.68
CA ALA A 122 8.61 3.01 -12.66
C ALA A 122 8.16 4.13 -13.61
N GLU A 123 8.94 5.20 -13.77
CA GLU A 123 8.64 6.25 -14.73
C GLU A 123 8.75 5.73 -16.17
N GLN A 124 9.80 4.96 -16.46
CA GLN A 124 9.99 4.34 -17.78
C GLN A 124 8.88 3.32 -18.09
N GLU A 125 8.51 2.49 -17.12
CA GLU A 125 7.39 1.56 -17.23
C GLU A 125 6.11 2.31 -17.54
N LEU A 126 5.79 3.36 -16.76
CA LEU A 126 4.56 4.12 -16.92
C LEU A 126 4.45 4.70 -18.33
N ARG A 127 5.52 5.34 -18.82
CA ARG A 127 5.52 5.92 -20.18
C ARG A 127 5.22 4.86 -21.23
N THR A 128 5.94 3.73 -21.16
CA THR A 128 5.81 2.62 -22.12
C THR A 128 4.41 1.99 -22.07
N VAL A 129 3.90 1.73 -20.87
CA VAL A 129 2.63 1.03 -20.66
C VAL A 129 1.44 1.92 -20.99
N LEU A 130 1.47 3.21 -20.65
CA LEU A 130 0.37 4.13 -21.00
C LEU A 130 0.25 4.32 -22.52
N GLU A 131 1.37 4.43 -23.23
CA GLU A 131 1.36 4.50 -24.69
C GLU A 131 0.85 3.20 -25.32
N ALA A 132 1.32 2.05 -24.82
CA ALA A 132 0.93 0.74 -25.32
C ALA A 132 -0.55 0.42 -25.07
N LEU A 133 -1.07 0.70 -23.86
CA LEU A 133 -2.44 0.37 -23.45
C LEU A 133 -3.47 1.44 -23.80
N GLY A 134 -3.03 2.68 -24.01
CA GLY A 134 -3.86 3.81 -24.41
C GLY A 134 -3.97 3.94 -25.93
N PRO A 135 -3.26 4.90 -26.56
CA PRO A 135 -3.45 5.22 -27.97
C PRO A 135 -3.17 4.04 -28.90
N ASN A 136 -2.10 3.26 -28.66
CA ASN A 136 -1.75 2.14 -29.55
C ASN A 136 -2.79 1.00 -29.48
N ASN A 137 -3.31 0.70 -28.30
CA ASN A 137 -4.35 -0.30 -28.11
C ASN A 137 -5.69 0.19 -28.69
N LEU A 138 -6.03 1.46 -28.49
CA LEU A 138 -7.23 2.07 -29.04
C LEU A 138 -7.20 2.02 -30.58
N GLN A 139 -6.09 2.44 -31.19
CA GLN A 139 -5.93 2.41 -32.64
C GLN A 139 -6.12 0.98 -33.18
N LYS A 140 -5.43 -0.01 -32.58
CA LYS A 140 -5.59 -1.43 -32.93
C LYS A 140 -7.02 -1.95 -32.81
N LYS A 141 -7.82 -1.41 -31.89
CA LYS A 141 -9.24 -1.79 -31.73
C LYS A 141 -10.11 -1.12 -32.79
N VAL A 142 -9.88 0.17 -33.06
CA VAL A 142 -10.62 0.94 -34.06
C VAL A 142 -10.35 0.40 -35.47
N ASP A 143 -9.10 0.04 -35.79
CA ASP A 143 -8.72 -0.51 -37.10
C ASP A 143 -9.41 -1.84 -37.44
N LYS A 144 -9.93 -2.55 -36.41
CA LYS A 144 -10.66 -3.82 -36.57
C LYS A 144 -12.16 -3.62 -36.76
N ILE A 145 -12.66 -2.40 -36.67
CA ILE A 145 -14.09 -2.11 -36.85
C ILE A 145 -14.39 -2.17 -38.35
N ASP A 146 -15.33 -3.04 -38.71
CA ASP A 146 -15.82 -3.15 -40.08
C ASP A 146 -16.63 -1.89 -40.45
N GLY A 147 -16.09 -1.14 -41.41
CA GLY A 147 -16.71 0.09 -41.92
C GLY A 147 -17.95 -0.13 -42.79
N ALA A 148 -18.28 -1.38 -43.16
CA ALA A 148 -19.50 -1.70 -43.89
C ALA A 148 -20.77 -1.71 -42.99
N ARG A 149 -20.60 -1.58 -41.68
CA ARG A 149 -21.70 -1.49 -40.70
C ARG A 149 -22.42 -0.14 -40.76
N SER A 150 -23.59 -0.06 -40.14
CA SER A 150 -24.29 1.22 -39.99
C SER A 150 -23.47 2.22 -39.15
N ALA A 151 -23.70 3.52 -39.35
CA ALA A 151 -22.99 4.56 -38.61
C ALA A 151 -23.17 4.41 -37.09
N ASP A 152 -24.40 4.16 -36.64
CA ASP A 152 -24.72 3.98 -35.22
C ASP A 152 -23.97 2.78 -34.60
N GLU A 153 -23.87 1.66 -35.33
CA GLU A 153 -23.10 0.50 -34.87
C GLU A 153 -21.60 0.80 -34.80
N VAL A 154 -21.06 1.49 -35.80
CA VAL A 154 -19.63 1.87 -35.82
C VAL A 154 -19.31 2.79 -34.65
N ASP A 155 -20.17 3.76 -34.35
CA ASP A 155 -19.96 4.69 -33.25
C ASP A 155 -20.06 4.00 -31.88
N GLY A 156 -21.04 3.09 -31.69
CA GLY A 156 -21.11 2.26 -30.49
C GLY A 156 -19.86 1.37 -30.30
N LEU A 157 -19.33 0.78 -31.38
CA LEU A 157 -18.11 -0.01 -31.32
C LEU A 157 -16.87 0.84 -30.99
N ARG A 158 -16.80 2.07 -31.49
CA ARG A 158 -15.72 3.02 -31.17
C ARG A 158 -15.78 3.45 -29.70
N GLU A 159 -16.98 3.72 -29.18
CA GLU A 159 -17.16 4.06 -27.77
C GLU A 159 -16.71 2.90 -26.87
N GLU A 160 -17.12 1.67 -27.18
CA GLU A 160 -16.69 0.47 -26.46
C GLU A 160 -15.17 0.28 -26.53
N ALA A 161 -14.55 0.50 -27.69
CA ALA A 161 -13.10 0.44 -27.84
C ALA A 161 -12.39 1.47 -26.96
N ARG A 162 -12.89 2.71 -26.90
CA ARG A 162 -12.37 3.77 -26.02
C ARG A 162 -12.51 3.37 -24.55
N ARG A 163 -13.68 2.88 -24.14
CA ARG A 163 -13.95 2.44 -22.77
C ARG A 163 -12.99 1.32 -22.34
N GLN A 164 -12.79 0.31 -23.19
CA GLN A 164 -11.88 -0.81 -22.88
C GLN A 164 -10.42 -0.37 -22.81
N ALA A 165 -9.94 0.43 -23.77
CA ALA A 165 -8.56 0.91 -23.78
C ALA A 165 -8.30 1.82 -22.57
N GLY A 166 -9.22 2.77 -22.31
CA GLY A 166 -9.15 3.65 -21.15
C GLY A 166 -9.15 2.88 -19.83
N ALA A 167 -9.99 1.86 -19.67
CA ALA A 167 -10.04 1.04 -18.46
C ALA A 167 -8.72 0.27 -18.23
N GLN A 168 -8.12 -0.29 -19.28
CA GLN A 168 -6.81 -0.98 -19.18
C GLN A 168 -5.68 -0.01 -18.83
N GLN A 169 -5.66 1.16 -19.47
CA GLN A 169 -4.68 2.20 -19.20
C GLN A 169 -4.80 2.72 -17.75
N ALA A 170 -6.03 2.95 -17.26
CA ALA A 170 -6.28 3.37 -15.89
C ALA A 170 -5.82 2.33 -14.87
N ALA A 171 -6.11 1.05 -15.11
CA ALA A 171 -5.71 -0.04 -14.21
C ALA A 171 -4.17 -0.17 -14.08
N ALA A 172 -3.44 0.04 -15.18
CA ALA A 172 -1.98 0.07 -15.16
C ALA A 172 -1.43 1.31 -14.43
N ALA A 173 -2.02 2.49 -14.66
CA ALA A 173 -1.65 3.71 -13.96
C ALA A 173 -1.85 3.57 -12.44
N GLU A 174 -2.98 2.99 -12.02
CA GLU A 174 -3.29 2.71 -10.61
C GLU A 174 -2.26 1.77 -9.99
N ARG A 175 -1.88 0.70 -10.71
CA ARG A 175 -0.84 -0.22 -10.26
C ARG A 175 0.49 0.50 -10.05
N VAL A 176 0.95 1.32 -11.01
CA VAL A 176 2.20 2.08 -10.87
C VAL A 176 2.14 3.05 -9.68
N ALA A 177 1.00 3.70 -9.45
CA ALA A 177 0.81 4.56 -8.29
C ALA A 177 0.89 3.78 -6.96
N MET A 178 0.15 2.66 -6.84
CA MET A 178 0.18 1.79 -5.65
C MET A 178 1.55 1.15 -5.42
N ASN A 179 2.29 0.86 -6.49
CA ASN A 179 3.63 0.31 -6.38
C ASN A 179 4.62 1.26 -5.72
N GLY A 180 4.32 2.57 -5.64
CA GLY A 180 5.14 3.51 -4.84
C GLY A 180 5.25 3.03 -3.39
N GLY A 181 4.14 2.68 -2.76
CA GLY A 181 4.15 2.14 -1.40
C GLY A 181 4.65 0.70 -1.32
N ARG A 182 4.18 -0.18 -2.21
CA ARG A 182 4.54 -1.60 -2.19
C ARG A 182 6.04 -1.85 -2.39
N SER A 183 6.62 -1.21 -3.40
CA SER A 183 8.05 -1.35 -3.69
C SER A 183 8.90 -0.70 -2.62
N THR A 184 8.40 0.32 -1.92
CA THR A 184 9.09 0.91 -0.76
C THR A 184 9.19 -0.09 0.39
N VAL A 185 8.06 -0.67 0.82
CA VAL A 185 8.05 -1.69 1.89
C VAL A 185 8.92 -2.88 1.49
N TRP A 186 8.80 -3.34 0.23
CA TRP A 186 9.64 -4.41 -0.30
C TRP A 186 11.13 -4.08 -0.24
N ASN A 187 11.52 -2.89 -0.73
CA ASN A 187 12.91 -2.44 -0.78
C ASN A 187 13.54 -2.41 0.62
N HIS A 188 12.79 -1.92 1.61
CA HIS A 188 13.22 -1.91 3.01
C HIS A 188 13.34 -3.33 3.55
N MET A 189 12.27 -4.11 3.53
CA MET A 189 12.28 -5.41 4.19
C MET A 189 13.21 -6.42 3.54
N GLN A 190 13.51 -6.29 2.24
CA GLN A 190 14.51 -7.11 1.56
C GLN A 190 15.94 -6.84 2.02
N ARG A 191 16.24 -5.64 2.53
CA ARG A 191 17.59 -5.25 2.97
C ARG A 191 17.72 -5.21 4.49
N ASP A 192 16.60 -5.10 5.19
CA ASP A 192 16.55 -5.07 6.64
C ASP A 192 16.82 -6.46 7.24
N ARG A 193 17.93 -6.58 7.97
CA ARG A 193 18.31 -7.83 8.65
C ARG A 193 17.34 -8.23 9.76
N ARG A 194 16.53 -7.29 10.27
CA ARG A 194 15.49 -7.60 11.27
C ARG A 194 14.24 -8.22 10.66
N ALA A 195 13.99 -8.03 9.35
CA ALA A 195 12.88 -8.68 8.67
C ALA A 195 13.24 -10.14 8.35
N ILE A 196 12.67 -11.07 9.13
CA ILE A 196 12.91 -12.51 8.99
C ILE A 196 12.09 -13.14 7.86
N GLY A 197 11.06 -12.44 7.39
CA GLY A 197 10.16 -12.90 6.33
C GLY A 197 9.23 -11.81 5.84
N TYR A 198 8.31 -12.19 4.95
CA TYR A 198 7.19 -11.37 4.55
C TYR A 198 5.92 -12.20 4.43
N ILE A 199 4.77 -11.53 4.45
CA ILE A 199 3.47 -12.15 4.24
C ILE A 199 2.64 -11.32 3.26
N ARG A 200 1.83 -11.98 2.43
CA ARG A 200 0.92 -11.29 1.50
C ARG A 200 -0.40 -11.00 2.20
N LEU A 201 -0.90 -9.77 2.07
CA LEU A 201 -2.17 -9.32 2.64
C LEU A 201 -3.12 -8.80 1.55
N SER A 202 -4.42 -8.84 1.82
CA SER A 202 -5.46 -8.21 1.01
C SER A 202 -5.96 -6.96 1.69
N ARG A 203 -5.89 -5.80 1.03
CA ARG A 203 -6.48 -4.56 1.56
C ARG A 203 -8.01 -4.61 1.65
N THR A 204 -8.66 -5.39 0.80
CA THR A 204 -10.13 -5.43 0.69
C THR A 204 -10.77 -6.59 1.44
N GLY A 205 -9.98 -7.56 1.93
CA GLY A 205 -10.49 -8.84 2.44
C GLY A 205 -11.06 -9.79 1.35
N THR A 206 -11.23 -9.32 0.10
CA THR A 206 -11.75 -10.11 -1.02
C THR A 206 -10.74 -10.14 -2.20
N PRO A 207 -9.59 -10.81 -2.04
CA PRO A 207 -8.53 -10.82 -3.05
C PRO A 207 -8.93 -11.65 -4.29
N CYS A 208 -8.38 -11.32 -5.46
CA CYS A 208 -8.54 -12.20 -6.63
C CYS A 208 -7.94 -13.60 -6.36
N GLY A 209 -8.34 -14.63 -7.11
CA GLY A 209 -7.90 -16.01 -6.87
C GLY A 209 -6.38 -16.23 -6.95
N TRP A 210 -5.65 -15.42 -7.72
CA TRP A 210 -4.17 -15.46 -7.72
C TRP A 210 -3.59 -14.91 -6.42
N CYS A 211 -4.09 -13.78 -5.95
CA CYS A 211 -3.63 -13.18 -4.69
C CYS A 211 -4.04 -14.01 -3.49
N ALA A 212 -5.23 -14.60 -3.50
CA ALA A 212 -5.65 -15.57 -2.50
C ALA A 212 -4.67 -16.75 -2.39
N MET A 213 -4.14 -17.23 -3.52
CA MET A 213 -3.12 -18.28 -3.53
C MET A 213 -1.78 -17.81 -2.96
N LEU A 214 -1.37 -16.56 -3.21
CA LEU A 214 -0.17 -16.03 -2.58
C LEU A 214 -0.35 -15.81 -1.07
N ILE A 215 -1.55 -15.41 -0.65
CA ILE A 215 -1.96 -15.23 0.75
C ILE A 215 -1.98 -16.57 1.50
N SER A 216 -2.42 -17.66 0.84
CA SER A 216 -2.49 -19.01 1.42
C SER A 216 -1.12 -19.64 1.73
N ARG A 217 -0.02 -19.01 1.32
CA ARG A 217 1.34 -19.48 1.65
C ARG A 217 1.75 -19.19 3.10
N GLY A 218 1.00 -18.34 3.80
CA GLY A 218 1.42 -17.83 5.11
C GLY A 218 2.70 -16.97 5.02
N PRO A 219 3.45 -16.83 6.13
CA PRO A 219 4.74 -16.16 6.15
C PRO A 219 5.78 -16.89 5.30
N VAL A 220 6.45 -16.15 4.41
CA VAL A 220 7.60 -16.63 3.64
C VAL A 220 8.86 -16.10 4.31
N TYR A 221 9.65 -17.00 4.91
CA TYR A 221 10.87 -16.65 5.62
C TYR A 221 12.10 -16.68 4.70
N ARG A 222 13.14 -15.91 5.07
CA ARG A 222 14.45 -16.05 4.41
C ARG A 222 15.01 -17.43 4.76
N SER A 223 15.50 -18.13 3.76
CA SER A 223 16.30 -19.34 3.99
C SER A 223 17.73 -18.95 4.39
N GLN A 224 18.44 -19.82 5.11
CA GLN A 224 19.86 -19.61 5.43
C GLN A 224 20.74 -19.45 4.16
N ASN A 225 20.30 -19.99 3.03
CA ASN A 225 21.04 -20.02 1.77
C ASN A 225 20.66 -18.92 0.78
N SER A 226 19.68 -18.06 1.09
CA SER A 226 19.24 -16.98 0.21
C SER A 226 19.17 -15.66 0.97
N ALA A 227 20.02 -14.72 0.58
CA ALA A 227 19.98 -13.35 1.08
C ALA A 227 18.75 -12.57 0.58
N GLU A 228 18.02 -13.08 -0.42
CA GLU A 228 16.91 -12.36 -1.07
C GLU A 228 15.61 -13.19 -1.11
N PHE A 229 14.48 -12.52 -0.99
CA PHE A 229 13.16 -13.06 -1.31
C PHE A 229 12.91 -13.00 -2.84
N ALA A 230 12.30 -14.02 -3.43
CA ALA A 230 12.21 -14.13 -4.90
C ALA A 230 11.04 -13.35 -5.56
N ASP A 231 9.87 -13.19 -4.91
CA ASP A 231 8.62 -12.84 -5.62
C ASP A 231 7.61 -11.91 -4.89
N GLY A 232 8.05 -11.13 -3.91
CA GLY A 232 7.12 -10.29 -3.13
C GLY A 232 6.81 -8.89 -3.70
N ASP A 233 7.51 -8.43 -4.75
CA ASP A 233 7.20 -7.12 -5.39
C ASP A 233 6.50 -7.23 -6.74
N LYS A 234 5.89 -8.38 -7.05
CA LYS A 234 5.15 -8.58 -8.30
C LYS A 234 3.65 -8.38 -8.07
N TYR A 235 3.04 -7.51 -8.86
CA TYR A 235 1.62 -7.14 -8.78
C TYR A 235 1.01 -7.02 -10.18
N HIS A 236 -0.24 -7.43 -10.34
CA HIS A 236 -1.00 -7.25 -11.58
C HIS A 236 -1.93 -6.02 -11.50
N ASP A 237 -2.44 -5.59 -12.64
CA ASP A 237 -3.41 -4.48 -12.72
C ASP A 237 -4.68 -4.80 -11.92
N ASN A 238 -5.30 -3.80 -11.29
CA ASN A 238 -6.41 -3.98 -10.35
C ASN A 238 -6.08 -4.88 -9.13
N CYS A 239 -4.81 -5.09 -8.76
CA CYS A 239 -4.51 -5.73 -7.48
C CYS A 239 -4.61 -4.74 -6.32
N HIS A 240 -5.26 -5.14 -5.22
CA HIS A 240 -5.23 -4.43 -3.94
C HIS A 240 -4.49 -5.23 -2.84
N CYS A 241 -3.65 -6.17 -3.27
CA CYS A 241 -2.77 -6.94 -2.40
C CYS A 241 -1.50 -6.16 -2.04
N TYR A 242 -0.82 -6.49 -0.95
CA TYR A 242 0.50 -5.95 -0.63
C TYR A 242 1.34 -6.98 0.14
N ALA A 243 2.65 -6.74 0.25
CA ALA A 243 3.54 -7.54 1.09
C ALA A 243 3.83 -6.77 2.39
N GLU A 244 3.79 -7.48 3.51
CA GLU A 244 4.00 -6.95 4.86
C GLU A 244 5.22 -7.63 5.48
N PRO A 245 6.16 -6.89 6.10
CA PRO A 245 7.31 -7.49 6.78
C PRO A 245 6.88 -8.32 8.00
N VAL A 246 7.59 -9.42 8.21
CA VAL A 246 7.48 -10.27 9.40
C VAL A 246 8.79 -10.17 10.16
N PHE A 247 8.73 -9.71 11.40
CA PHE A 247 9.90 -9.51 12.27
C PHE A 247 10.09 -10.65 13.28
N THR A 248 9.00 -11.30 13.69
CA THR A 248 9.01 -12.45 14.61
C THR A 248 8.06 -13.54 14.14
N ARG A 249 8.22 -14.78 14.63
CA ARG A 249 7.31 -15.88 14.27
C ARG A 249 5.95 -15.76 14.96
N GLU A 250 5.94 -15.18 16.15
CA GLU A 250 4.77 -14.97 16.99
C GLU A 250 3.79 -13.96 16.36
N GLN A 251 4.32 -13.02 15.55
CA GLN A 251 3.53 -12.03 14.81
C GLN A 251 2.39 -12.68 14.02
N TYR A 252 2.62 -13.84 13.39
CA TYR A 252 1.63 -14.51 12.55
C TYR A 252 0.47 -15.11 13.34
N ASN A 253 0.76 -15.69 14.51
CA ASN A 253 -0.23 -16.44 15.28
C ASN A 253 -1.11 -15.53 16.13
N GLY A 254 -0.58 -14.41 16.62
CA GLY A 254 -1.25 -13.56 17.61
C GLY A 254 -2.12 -12.42 17.06
N SER A 255 -2.07 -12.13 15.76
CA SER A 255 -2.74 -10.96 15.18
C SER A 255 -3.99 -11.32 14.37
N ALA A 256 -5.08 -10.57 14.60
CA ALA A 256 -6.29 -10.60 13.77
C ALA A 256 -6.02 -10.19 12.31
N THR A 257 -5.01 -9.35 12.08
CA THR A 257 -4.59 -8.93 10.72
C THR A 257 -4.25 -10.11 9.81
N TYR A 258 -3.81 -11.25 10.36
CA TYR A 258 -3.42 -12.44 9.60
C TYR A 258 -4.49 -13.55 9.57
N GLU A 259 -5.72 -13.27 10.01
CA GLU A 259 -6.78 -14.28 10.04
C GLU A 259 -7.07 -14.85 8.65
N LEU A 260 -7.14 -13.99 7.63
CA LEU A 260 -7.37 -14.42 6.25
C LEU A 260 -6.26 -15.35 5.74
N ASN A 261 -5.01 -15.08 6.10
CA ASN A 261 -3.87 -15.92 5.74
C ASN A 261 -4.00 -17.30 6.36
N ARG A 262 -4.25 -17.39 7.67
CA ARG A 262 -4.41 -18.67 8.37
C ARG A 262 -5.57 -19.48 7.79
N ARG A 263 -6.71 -18.82 7.55
CA ARG A 263 -7.88 -19.44 6.90
C ARG A 263 -7.53 -20.01 5.52
N TYR A 264 -6.83 -19.24 4.69
CA TYR A 264 -6.47 -19.69 3.34
C TYR A 264 -5.39 -20.75 3.34
N GLU A 265 -4.42 -20.66 4.25
CA GLU A 265 -3.39 -21.69 4.48
C GLU A 265 -4.03 -23.03 4.85
N GLU A 266 -5.04 -23.04 5.71
CA GLU A 266 -5.80 -24.24 6.08
C GLU A 266 -6.62 -24.81 4.90
N LEU A 267 -7.26 -23.94 4.11
CA LEU A 267 -8.12 -24.35 3.00
C LEU A 267 -7.35 -24.82 1.77
N TRP A 268 -6.17 -24.26 1.51
CA TRP A 268 -5.38 -24.59 0.33
C TRP A 268 -5.14 -26.11 0.14
N PRO A 269 -4.61 -26.87 1.11
CA PRO A 269 -4.39 -28.31 0.94
C PRO A 269 -5.70 -29.11 0.81
N GLN A 270 -6.82 -28.60 1.31
CA GLN A 270 -8.13 -29.24 1.17
C GLN A 270 -8.67 -29.08 -0.24
N VAL A 271 -8.64 -27.85 -0.77
CA VAL A 271 -9.14 -27.51 -2.11
C VAL A 271 -8.23 -28.08 -3.22
N THR A 272 -6.94 -28.22 -2.95
CA THR A 272 -5.95 -28.67 -3.94
C THR A 272 -5.55 -30.14 -3.77
N ARG A 273 -6.26 -30.90 -2.91
CA ARG A 273 -5.96 -32.32 -2.66
C ARG A 273 -5.92 -33.13 -3.95
N GLY A 274 -4.80 -33.84 -4.17
CA GLY A 274 -4.58 -34.65 -5.38
C GLY A 274 -4.29 -33.83 -6.65
N LEU A 275 -4.16 -32.51 -6.56
CA LEU A 275 -3.86 -31.62 -7.68
C LEU A 275 -2.48 -30.98 -7.50
N SER A 276 -1.85 -30.61 -8.62
CA SER A 276 -0.58 -29.89 -8.61
C SER A 276 -0.51 -28.85 -9.74
N GLY A 277 0.49 -27.97 -9.67
CA GLY A 277 0.76 -26.96 -10.69
C GLY A 277 -0.47 -26.16 -11.11
N LYS A 278 -0.72 -26.07 -12.42
CA LYS A 278 -1.85 -25.32 -12.99
C LYS A 278 -3.21 -25.86 -12.54
N ALA A 279 -3.34 -27.17 -12.31
CA ALA A 279 -4.61 -27.78 -11.91
C ALA A 279 -5.01 -27.34 -10.49
N ALA A 280 -4.06 -27.34 -9.55
CA ALA A 280 -4.27 -26.84 -8.19
C ALA A 280 -4.66 -25.35 -8.19
N VAL A 281 -3.92 -24.51 -8.93
CA VAL A 281 -4.22 -23.07 -9.03
C VAL A 281 -5.60 -22.82 -9.64
N SER A 282 -5.98 -23.58 -10.66
CA SER A 282 -7.32 -23.47 -11.27
C SER A 282 -8.44 -23.89 -10.33
N ALA A 283 -8.26 -24.96 -9.55
CA ALA A 283 -9.23 -25.37 -8.53
C ALA A 283 -9.39 -24.31 -7.44
N TRP A 284 -8.28 -23.77 -6.94
CA TRP A 284 -8.29 -22.69 -5.96
C TRP A 284 -8.99 -21.42 -6.49
N ARG A 285 -8.70 -21.01 -7.72
CA ARG A 285 -9.37 -19.84 -8.34
C ARG A 285 -10.88 -20.03 -8.47
N ARG A 286 -11.36 -21.26 -8.73
CA ARG A 286 -12.80 -21.55 -8.75
C ARG A 286 -13.40 -21.45 -7.36
N PHE A 287 -12.77 -22.07 -6.36
CA PHE A 287 -13.19 -22.01 -4.96
C PHE A 287 -13.32 -20.56 -4.46
N ILE A 288 -12.30 -19.72 -4.67
CA ILE A 288 -12.33 -18.31 -4.24
C ILE A 288 -13.45 -17.51 -4.91
N ARG A 289 -13.71 -17.75 -6.19
CA ARG A 289 -14.84 -17.08 -6.87
C ARG A 289 -16.19 -17.49 -6.31
N GLN A 290 -16.36 -18.77 -5.96
CA GLN A 290 -17.59 -19.27 -5.34
C GLN A 290 -17.80 -18.67 -3.94
N GLU A 291 -16.76 -18.67 -3.10
CA GLU A 291 -16.79 -18.04 -1.77
C GLU A 291 -17.17 -16.55 -1.85
N GLN A 292 -16.60 -15.84 -2.82
CA GLN A 292 -16.87 -14.41 -3.01
C GLN A 292 -18.27 -14.13 -3.53
N ALA A 293 -18.76 -14.94 -4.47
CA ALA A 293 -20.13 -14.84 -4.96
C ALA A 293 -21.14 -15.08 -3.83
N ALA A 294 -20.94 -16.14 -3.04
CA ALA A 294 -21.78 -16.46 -1.89
C ALA A 294 -21.74 -15.34 -0.83
N ALA A 295 -20.57 -14.80 -0.51
CA ALA A 295 -20.43 -13.68 0.42
C ALA A 295 -21.13 -12.41 -0.09
N GLN A 296 -21.07 -12.14 -1.40
CA GLN A 296 -21.74 -10.99 -2.00
C GLN A 296 -23.27 -11.15 -1.99
N GLU A 297 -23.77 -12.34 -2.28
CA GLU A 297 -25.19 -12.67 -2.23
C GLU A 297 -25.73 -12.56 -0.80
N ALA A 298 -25.02 -13.10 0.18
CA ALA A 298 -25.36 -12.96 1.59
C ALA A 298 -25.46 -11.49 2.02
N ARG A 299 -24.47 -10.66 1.65
CA ARG A 299 -24.50 -9.21 1.94
C ARG A 299 -25.71 -8.51 1.32
N ARG A 300 -26.02 -8.80 0.06
CA ARG A 300 -27.20 -8.22 -0.62
C ARG A 300 -28.50 -8.61 0.08
N SER A 301 -28.63 -9.88 0.48
CA SER A 301 -29.80 -10.35 1.22
C SER A 301 -29.94 -9.67 2.58
N SER A 302 -28.85 -9.46 3.32
CA SER A 302 -28.90 -8.76 4.61
C SER A 302 -29.29 -7.29 4.49
N THR A 303 -28.83 -6.59 3.44
CA THR A 303 -29.21 -5.20 3.19
C THR A 303 -30.69 -5.08 2.84
N ASN A 304 -31.20 -5.96 1.98
CA ASN A 304 -32.63 -5.97 1.63
C ASN A 304 -33.55 -6.29 2.82
N VAL A 305 -33.08 -7.03 3.83
CA VAL A 305 -33.83 -7.32 5.07
C VAL A 305 -33.79 -6.15 6.05
N GLN A 306 -32.75 -5.30 6.02
CA GLN A 306 -32.66 -4.11 6.88
C GLN A 306 -33.43 -2.91 6.33
N GLU A 307 -33.73 -2.89 5.03
CA GLU A 307 -34.49 -1.83 4.35
C GLU A 307 -36.00 -2.13 4.22
N ALA A 308 -36.47 -3.30 4.68
CA ALA A 308 -37.87 -3.73 4.66
C ALA A 308 -38.50 -3.69 6.06
#